data_AF-A0A3B9MH31-F1
#
_entry.id   AF-A0A3B9MH31-F1
#
_cell.length_a   1.000
_cell.length_b   1.000
_cell.length_c   1.000
_cell.angle_alpha   90.00
_cell.angle_beta   90.00
_cell.angle_gamma   90.00
#
_symmetry.space_group_name_H-M   'P 1'
#
loop_
_entity.id
_entity.type
_entity.pdbx_description
1 polymer ?
#
loop_
_entity_poly.entity_id
_entity_poly.type
_entity_poly.pdbx_seq_one_letter_code
_entity_poly.pdbx_strand_id
1 'polypeptide(L)'
;MSTAKKKREIDLSALPPGSVTEYSTLVCLACTFDIFTTQLGLAPRTAYSEIKKYLPTIAELTAPKAVRPFFDSDEKHPHCPHCNAAKRWHAQLDTIRIEGGKASDAVRRKLIKGLPRKDEQFQVLEAKSDKRTIFFDWLDTLGHNLDLDDKAWLIETTRAYLSRFKPKTDWAAVFNGLRAVRRSHRLAEGWEKEGVRLFLAPVVYSEVLVVQYLVSRSHVHDGRTLEGRLTLQELIRRLRYSGYLEAKGITQGDQFEILEQLIEQLSEGSGKITLYHIVDRRDFLEKVKSVYARYAA
;
A
#
# COMPACT_ATOMS: atom_id res chain seq x y z
N MET A 1 -15.53 -2.53 -7.75
CA MET A 1 -15.96 -1.41 -8.61
C MET A 1 -14.90 -0.32 -8.52
N SER A 2 -14.29 0.06 -9.64
CA SER A 2 -13.20 1.04 -9.69
C SER A 2 -13.78 2.45 -9.61
N THR A 3 -13.55 3.15 -8.50
CA THR A 3 -13.66 4.61 -8.46
C THR A 3 -12.79 5.16 -9.60
N ALA A 4 -13.40 5.93 -10.50
CA ALA A 4 -12.68 6.55 -11.61
C ALA A 4 -11.51 7.34 -11.03
N LYS A 5 -10.29 6.82 -11.18
CA LYS A 5 -9.07 7.46 -10.71
C LYS A 5 -9.00 8.84 -11.35
N LYS A 6 -9.22 9.91 -10.56
CA LYS A 6 -8.92 11.29 -10.94
C LYS A 6 -7.57 11.26 -11.66
N LYS A 7 -7.49 11.91 -12.83
CA LYS A 7 -6.31 11.94 -13.69
C LYS A 7 -5.08 12.26 -12.82
N ARG A 8 -4.20 11.27 -12.64
CA ARG A 8 -3.02 11.40 -11.77
C ARG A 8 -2.13 12.52 -12.31
N GLU A 9 -2.00 13.61 -11.55
CA GLU A 9 -1.03 14.67 -11.88
C GLU A 9 0.39 14.33 -11.43
N ILE A 10 0.55 13.43 -10.46
CA ILE A 10 1.84 12.90 -10.06
C ILE A 10 2.11 11.61 -10.84
N ASP A 11 3.20 11.61 -11.62
CA ASP A 11 3.69 10.42 -12.30
C ASP A 11 4.45 9.50 -11.34
N LEU A 12 3.90 8.31 -11.11
CA LEU A 12 4.46 7.26 -10.26
C LEU A 12 5.02 6.08 -11.07
N SER A 13 5.00 6.16 -12.40
CA SER A 13 5.35 5.03 -13.30
C SER A 13 6.81 4.59 -13.17
N ALA A 14 7.70 5.50 -12.78
CA ALA A 14 9.12 5.21 -12.61
C ALA A 14 9.45 4.54 -11.26
N LEU A 15 8.50 4.48 -10.32
CA LEU A 15 8.72 3.83 -9.02
C LEU A 15 8.52 2.32 -9.13
N PRO A 16 9.28 1.50 -8.38
CA PRO A 16 9.10 0.06 -8.36
C PRO A 16 7.65 -0.33 -8.01
N PRO A 17 7.01 -1.23 -8.77
CA PRO A 17 5.67 -1.69 -8.41
C PRO A 17 5.66 -2.32 -7.01
N GLY A 18 4.62 -2.03 -6.24
CA GLY A 18 4.50 -2.52 -4.86
C GLY A 18 5.37 -1.80 -3.83
N SER A 19 6.18 -0.80 -4.23
CA SER A 19 6.88 0.11 -3.29
C SER A 19 6.09 1.39 -2.99
N VAL A 20 4.91 1.51 -3.59
CA VAL A 20 4.04 2.68 -3.49
C VAL A 20 2.67 2.26 -2.99
N THR A 21 2.18 2.98 -1.99
CA THR A 21 0.81 2.86 -1.49
C THR A 21 0.15 4.22 -1.58
N GLU A 22 -1.06 4.27 -2.16
CA GLU A 22 -1.88 5.47 -2.25
C GLU A 22 -3.08 5.30 -1.29
N TYR A 23 -3.37 6.33 -0.51
CA TYR A 23 -4.58 6.39 0.31
C TYR A 23 -5.06 7.84 0.41
N SER A 24 -6.32 8.00 0.80
CA SER A 24 -6.98 9.30 0.90
C SER A 24 -7.64 9.41 2.26
N THR A 25 -7.50 10.57 2.88
CA THR A 25 -8.17 10.92 4.13
C THR A 25 -8.98 12.18 3.94
N LEU A 26 -10.20 12.20 4.46
CA LEU A 26 -11.08 13.37 4.37
C LEU A 26 -11.04 14.18 5.66
N VAL A 27 -11.13 15.50 5.52
CA VAL A 27 -11.16 16.47 6.62
C VAL A 27 -12.46 17.25 6.54
N CYS A 28 -13.22 17.29 7.64
CA CYS A 28 -14.41 18.12 7.71
C CYS A 28 -14.05 19.55 8.10
N LEU A 29 -14.08 20.48 7.13
CA LEU A 29 -13.78 21.89 7.39
C LEU A 29 -14.80 22.56 8.30
N ALA A 30 -16.06 22.10 8.35
CA ALA A 30 -17.02 22.64 9.32
C ALA A 30 -16.58 22.31 10.76
N CYS A 31 -16.17 21.06 11.02
CA CYS A 31 -15.58 20.68 12.30
C CYS A 31 -14.32 21.47 12.60
N THR A 32 -13.45 21.64 11.61
CA THR A 32 -12.19 22.37 11.78
C THR A 32 -12.44 23.84 12.12
N PHE A 33 -13.29 24.54 11.37
CA PHE A 33 -13.64 25.93 11.67
C PHE A 33 -14.29 26.07 13.04
N ASP A 34 -15.23 25.18 13.41
CA ASP A 34 -15.87 25.18 14.74
C ASP A 34 -14.84 25.07 15.90
N ILE A 35 -13.81 24.23 15.76
CA ILE A 35 -12.73 24.16 16.76
C ILE A 35 -12.04 25.53 16.91
N PHE A 36 -11.67 26.17 15.81
CA PHE A 36 -10.93 27.43 15.86
C PHE A 36 -11.81 28.62 16.29
N THR A 37 -13.06 28.71 15.81
CA THR A 37 -13.93 29.86 16.05
C THR A 37 -14.70 29.74 17.36
N THR A 38 -15.23 28.56 17.66
CA THR A 38 -16.10 28.35 18.82
C THR A 38 -15.30 27.95 20.06
N GLN A 39 -14.37 27.01 19.92
CA GLN A 39 -13.63 26.48 21.08
C GLN A 39 -12.42 27.36 21.44
N LEU A 40 -11.70 27.86 20.42
CA LEU A 40 -10.53 28.72 20.61
C LEU A 40 -10.84 30.22 20.53
N GLY A 41 -12.08 30.60 20.19
CA GLY A 41 -12.54 32.00 20.16
C GLY A 41 -11.87 32.87 19.09
N LEU A 42 -11.31 32.28 18.04
CA LEU A 42 -10.60 33.02 16.99
C LEU A 42 -11.59 33.63 16.00
N ALA A 43 -11.32 34.87 15.57
CA ALA A 43 -12.05 35.49 14.47
C ALA A 43 -11.92 34.64 13.18
N PRO A 44 -12.94 34.55 12.32
CA PRO A 44 -12.92 33.68 11.13
C PRO A 44 -11.71 33.88 10.20
N ARG A 45 -11.23 35.12 10.05
CA ARG A 45 -10.03 35.43 9.27
C ARG A 45 -8.75 34.86 9.89
N THR A 46 -8.65 34.90 11.22
CA THR A 46 -7.53 34.31 11.96
C THR A 46 -7.61 32.79 11.90
N ALA A 47 -8.79 32.21 12.11
CA ALA A 47 -9.04 30.78 11.96
C ALA A 47 -8.63 30.28 10.55
N TYR A 48 -9.05 30.97 9.49
CA TYR A 48 -8.64 30.66 8.12
C TYR A 48 -7.10 30.67 7.95
N SER A 49 -6.43 31.68 8.50
CA SER A 49 -4.97 31.81 8.40
C SER A 49 -4.24 30.67 9.10
N GLU A 50 -4.75 30.19 10.23
CA GLU A 50 -4.18 29.05 10.95
C GLU A 50 -4.51 27.70 10.27
N ILE A 51 -5.76 27.50 9.85
CA ILE A 51 -6.18 26.28 9.14
C ILE A 51 -5.38 26.11 7.84
N LYS A 52 -5.11 27.19 7.10
CA LYS A 52 -4.31 27.13 5.87
C LYS A 52 -2.87 26.63 6.13
N LYS A 53 -2.29 26.94 7.29
CA LYS A 53 -0.94 26.50 7.68
C LYS A 53 -0.90 25.08 8.21
N TYR A 54 -2.06 24.46 8.45
CA TYR A 54 -2.13 23.14 9.05
C TYR A 54 -1.45 22.08 8.19
N LEU A 55 -0.52 21.37 8.83
CA LEU A 55 0.26 20.28 8.24
C LEU A 55 -0.14 18.98 8.95
N PRO A 56 -0.88 18.08 8.29
CA PRO A 56 -1.25 16.80 8.90
C PRO A 56 -0.02 15.99 9.26
N THR A 57 -0.11 15.23 10.35
CA THR A 57 0.87 14.23 10.77
C THR A 57 0.58 12.88 10.13
N ILE A 58 1.57 11.99 10.08
CA ILE A 58 1.38 10.62 9.58
C ILE A 58 0.30 9.90 10.42
N ALA A 59 0.30 10.08 11.75
CA ALA A 59 -0.67 9.45 12.64
C ALA A 59 -2.11 9.86 12.31
N GLU A 60 -2.36 11.13 12.00
CA GLU A 60 -3.69 11.61 11.59
C GLU A 60 -4.13 11.04 10.23
N LEU A 61 -3.17 10.84 9.32
CA LEU A 61 -3.42 10.34 7.97
C LEU A 61 -3.64 8.81 7.93
N THR A 62 -2.98 8.06 8.81
CA THR A 62 -2.96 6.59 8.77
C THR A 62 -3.61 5.91 9.97
N ALA A 63 -4.26 6.66 10.86
CA ALA A 63 -4.91 6.07 12.03
C ALA A 63 -5.96 5.02 11.60
N PRO A 64 -5.98 3.82 12.22
CA PRO A 64 -7.01 2.80 11.93
C PRO A 64 -8.44 3.30 12.18
N LYS A 65 -8.60 4.22 13.14
CA LYS A 65 -9.85 4.90 13.42
C LYS A 65 -9.63 6.40 13.25
N ALA A 66 -10.32 6.97 12.27
CA ALA A 66 -10.29 8.40 12.05
C ALA A 66 -10.86 9.14 13.27
N VAL A 67 -10.16 10.20 13.69
CA VAL A 67 -10.54 11.06 14.82
C VAL A 67 -10.97 12.41 14.27
N ARG A 68 -11.99 13.04 14.88
CA ARG A 68 -12.44 14.40 14.50
C ARG A 68 -11.22 15.33 14.36
N PRO A 69 -11.06 16.08 13.23
CA PRO A 69 -12.03 16.31 12.16
C PRO A 69 -11.95 15.33 10.95
N PHE A 70 -11.15 14.27 11.03
CA PHE A 70 -10.90 13.32 9.96
C PHE A 70 -11.96 12.21 9.85
N PHE A 71 -12.13 11.65 8.65
CA PHE A 71 -12.93 10.47 8.33
C PHE A 71 -12.48 9.79 7.02
N ASP A 72 -12.94 8.57 6.76
CA ASP A 72 -12.35 7.63 5.80
C ASP A 72 -12.96 7.68 4.38
N SER A 73 -14.26 7.97 4.24
CA SER A 73 -14.91 7.97 2.93
C SER A 73 -16.19 8.80 2.87
N ASP A 74 -16.33 9.60 1.81
CA ASP A 74 -17.56 10.30 1.45
C ASP A 74 -18.67 9.35 0.97
N GLU A 75 -18.32 8.16 0.47
CA GLU A 75 -19.30 7.17 -0.01
C GLU A 75 -19.95 6.46 1.18
N LYS A 76 -19.15 6.11 2.19
CA LYS A 76 -19.67 5.57 3.46
C LYS A 76 -20.37 6.64 4.29
N HIS A 77 -19.87 7.88 4.20
CA HIS A 77 -20.35 9.02 4.98
C HIS A 77 -20.68 10.20 4.06
N PRO A 78 -21.90 10.22 3.46
CA PRO A 78 -22.36 11.35 2.64
C PRO A 78 -22.36 12.69 3.38
N HIS A 79 -22.45 12.62 4.71
CA HIS A 79 -22.31 13.71 5.66
C HIS A 79 -21.19 13.40 6.66
N CYS A 80 -20.54 14.43 7.17
CA CYS A 80 -19.52 14.28 8.20
C CYS A 80 -20.06 13.50 9.40
N PRO A 81 -19.40 12.42 9.85
CA PRO A 81 -19.87 11.61 10.97
C PRO A 81 -19.83 12.32 12.32
N HIS A 82 -19.11 13.46 12.41
CA HIS A 82 -18.92 14.19 13.66
C HIS A 82 -19.89 15.36 13.85
N CYS A 83 -20.24 16.07 12.77
CA CYS A 83 -21.08 17.28 12.84
C CYS A 83 -22.20 17.31 11.80
N ASN A 84 -22.42 16.21 11.05
CA ASN A 84 -23.44 16.09 10.00
C ASN A 84 -23.32 17.09 8.84
N ALA A 85 -22.16 17.75 8.68
CA ALA A 85 -21.94 18.69 7.59
C ALA A 85 -21.97 17.98 6.23
N ALA A 86 -22.54 18.63 5.22
CA ALA A 86 -22.61 18.08 3.87
C ALA A 86 -21.25 18.05 3.17
N LYS A 87 -21.11 17.20 2.15
CA LYS A 87 -19.90 16.99 1.32
C LYS A 87 -19.18 18.25 0.82
N ARG A 88 -19.88 19.37 0.65
CA ARG A 88 -19.25 20.66 0.29
C ARG A 88 -18.20 21.13 1.30
N TRP A 89 -18.30 20.70 2.55
CA TRP A 89 -17.37 21.01 3.65
C TRP A 89 -16.20 20.03 3.75
N HIS A 90 -16.19 18.99 2.93
CA HIS A 90 -15.17 17.96 2.99
C HIS A 90 -14.01 18.36 2.07
N ALA A 91 -12.82 18.28 2.63
CA ALA A 91 -11.56 18.46 1.95
C ALA A 91 -10.81 17.12 1.91
N GLN A 92 -10.22 16.81 0.77
CA GLN A 92 -9.46 15.58 0.57
C GLN A 92 -7.96 15.83 0.74
N LEU A 93 -7.28 14.90 1.41
CA LEU A 93 -5.84 14.81 1.50
C LEU A 93 -5.40 13.49 0.90
N ASP A 94 -4.95 13.54 -0.36
CA ASP A 94 -4.38 12.38 -1.03
C ASP A 94 -2.93 12.20 -0.58
N THR A 95 -2.59 10.99 -0.14
CA THR A 95 -1.25 10.67 0.37
C THR A 95 -0.63 9.54 -0.44
N ILE A 96 0.60 9.78 -0.90
CA ILE A 96 1.43 8.80 -1.59
C ILE A 96 2.55 8.40 -0.64
N ARG A 97 2.53 7.14 -0.19
CA ARG A 97 3.61 6.53 0.59
C ARG A 97 4.56 5.80 -0.34
N ILE A 98 5.84 6.13 -0.26
CA ILE A 98 6.93 5.49 -1.01
C ILE A 98 7.89 4.83 -0.04
N GLU A 99 8.14 3.54 -0.23
CA GLU A 99 9.16 2.79 0.49
C GLU A 99 10.57 3.25 0.06
N GLY A 100 11.41 3.60 1.02
CA GLY A 100 12.80 3.96 0.77
C GLY A 100 13.67 2.74 0.46
N GLY A 101 14.45 2.80 -0.61
CA GLY A 101 15.39 1.72 -0.93
C GLY A 101 16.25 2.06 -2.14
N LYS A 102 17.25 1.23 -2.43
CA LYS A 102 18.16 1.44 -3.57
C LYS A 102 17.40 1.60 -4.90
N ALA A 103 16.30 0.87 -5.07
CA ALA A 103 15.49 0.90 -6.29
C ALA A 103 14.60 2.16 -6.41
N SER A 104 14.21 2.79 -5.30
CA SER A 104 13.29 3.93 -5.30
C SER A 104 13.99 5.27 -5.06
N ASP A 105 15.21 5.30 -4.50
CA ASP A 105 15.83 6.54 -3.98
C ASP A 105 16.02 7.64 -5.03
N ALA A 106 16.67 7.33 -6.16
CA ALA A 106 16.93 8.30 -7.21
C ALA A 106 15.63 8.84 -7.83
N VAL A 107 14.67 7.95 -8.07
CA VAL A 107 13.36 8.29 -8.66
C VAL A 107 12.55 9.14 -7.69
N ARG A 108 12.47 8.74 -6.41
CA ARG A 108 11.79 9.49 -5.34
C ARG A 108 12.36 10.91 -5.20
N ARG A 109 13.68 11.05 -5.15
CA ARG A 109 14.34 12.38 -5.08
C ARG A 109 14.00 13.25 -6.29
N LYS A 110 14.02 12.67 -7.49
CA LYS A 110 13.63 13.37 -8.73
C LYS A 110 12.17 13.81 -8.69
N LEU A 111 11.26 12.93 -8.24
CA LEU A 111 9.85 13.23 -8.05
C LEU A 111 9.65 14.40 -7.08
N ILE A 112 10.20 14.31 -5.86
CA ILE A 112 10.07 15.37 -4.84
C ILE A 112 10.64 16.70 -5.34
N LYS A 113 11.77 16.68 -6.05
CA LYS A 113 12.37 17.89 -6.65
C LYS A 113 11.48 18.51 -7.72
N GLY A 114 10.69 17.70 -8.44
CA GLY A 114 9.76 18.14 -9.47
C GLY A 114 8.42 18.67 -8.94
N LEU A 115 8.10 18.46 -7.66
CA LEU A 115 6.85 18.94 -7.08
C LEU A 115 6.81 20.47 -7.03
N PRO A 116 5.68 21.12 -7.39
CA PRO A 116 5.47 22.54 -7.16
C PRO A 116 5.69 22.92 -5.70
N ARG A 117 6.52 23.94 -5.45
CA ARG A 117 6.76 24.49 -4.11
C ARG A 117 5.83 25.65 -3.76
N LYS A 118 5.01 26.09 -4.72
CA LYS A 118 4.11 27.22 -4.54
C LYS A 118 3.06 26.87 -3.49
N ASP A 119 2.74 27.83 -2.61
CA ASP A 119 1.65 27.76 -1.64
C ASP A 119 1.66 26.51 -0.72
N GLU A 120 2.81 25.85 -0.56
CA GLU A 120 2.96 24.62 0.25
C GLU A 120 1.94 23.52 -0.15
N GLN A 121 1.66 23.41 -1.45
CA GLN A 121 0.71 22.46 -2.01
C GLN A 121 1.05 20.99 -1.71
N PHE A 122 2.33 20.69 -1.51
CA PHE A 122 2.79 19.37 -1.14
C PHE A 122 3.59 19.42 0.14
N GLN A 123 3.30 18.48 1.03
CA GLN A 123 4.07 18.24 2.24
C GLN A 123 4.77 16.89 2.13
N VAL A 124 6.04 16.83 2.52
CA VAL A 124 6.81 15.58 2.56
C VAL A 124 7.11 15.24 4.02
N LEU A 125 6.71 14.05 4.45
CA LEU A 125 6.93 13.52 5.79
C LEU A 125 7.75 12.23 5.72
N GLU A 126 8.59 12.00 6.72
CA GLU A 126 9.39 10.79 6.83
C GLU A 126 8.99 9.99 8.08
N ALA A 127 8.91 8.67 7.93
CA ALA A 127 8.65 7.74 9.01
C ALA A 127 9.67 6.60 8.99
N LYS A 128 10.20 6.24 10.15
CA LYS A 128 11.01 5.03 10.30
C LYS A 128 10.08 3.83 10.46
N SER A 129 10.41 2.75 9.76
CA SER A 129 9.76 1.45 9.88
C SER A 129 10.83 0.36 9.75
N ASP A 130 10.41 -0.91 9.76
CA ASP A 130 11.25 -2.05 9.43
C ASP A 130 10.66 -2.84 8.25
N LYS A 131 11.51 -3.62 7.56
CA LYS A 131 11.06 -4.31 6.35
C LYS A 131 9.99 -5.36 6.62
N ARG A 132 9.95 -5.93 7.83
CA ARG A 132 8.95 -6.92 8.21
C ARG A 132 7.57 -6.28 8.31
N THR A 133 7.44 -5.14 8.97
CA THR A 133 6.20 -4.35 8.99
C THR A 133 5.78 -3.98 7.56
N ILE A 134 6.69 -3.51 6.73
CA ILE A 134 6.38 -3.18 5.32
C ILE A 134 5.90 -4.39 4.52
N PHE A 135 6.50 -5.56 4.74
CA PHE A 135 6.06 -6.78 4.09
C PHE A 135 4.63 -7.16 4.46
N PHE A 136 4.25 -7.05 5.75
CA PHE A 136 2.88 -7.29 6.18
C PHE A 136 1.90 -6.23 5.67
N ASP A 137 2.24 -4.94 5.74
CA ASP A 137 1.44 -3.86 5.15
C ASP A 137 1.18 -4.11 3.65
N TRP A 138 2.19 -4.61 2.94
CA TRP A 138 2.07 -4.96 1.52
C TRP A 138 1.15 -6.17 1.31
N LEU A 139 1.26 -7.22 2.14
CA LEU A 139 0.36 -8.38 2.08
C LEU A 139 -1.09 -7.98 2.36
N ASP A 140 -1.34 -7.14 3.36
CA ASP A 140 -2.68 -6.66 3.72
C ASP A 140 -3.26 -5.80 2.59
N THR A 141 -2.47 -4.87 2.05
CA THR A 141 -2.87 -4.05 0.90
C THR A 141 -3.18 -4.93 -0.31
N LEU A 142 -2.37 -5.96 -0.56
CA LEU A 142 -2.59 -6.90 -1.64
C LEU A 142 -3.90 -7.67 -1.42
N GLY A 143 -4.12 -8.24 -0.24
CA GLY A 143 -5.34 -8.96 0.11
C GLY A 143 -6.61 -8.14 -0.08
N HIS A 144 -6.61 -6.86 0.36
CA HIS A 144 -7.75 -5.96 0.19
C HIS A 144 -8.09 -5.63 -1.27
N ASN A 145 -7.12 -5.73 -2.18
CA ASN A 145 -7.31 -5.41 -3.60
C ASN A 145 -7.62 -6.65 -4.46
N LEU A 146 -7.64 -7.84 -3.87
CA LEU A 146 -7.90 -9.10 -4.57
C LEU A 146 -9.30 -9.62 -4.28
N ASP A 147 -9.93 -10.20 -5.30
CA ASP A 147 -11.11 -11.05 -5.12
C ASP A 147 -10.64 -12.48 -4.83
N LEU A 148 -10.66 -12.89 -3.55
CA LEU A 148 -10.15 -14.19 -3.12
C LEU A 148 -11.07 -15.38 -3.49
N ASP A 149 -12.30 -15.09 -3.93
CA ASP A 149 -13.24 -16.10 -4.41
C ASP A 149 -12.88 -16.54 -5.84
N ASP A 150 -12.42 -15.61 -6.69
CA ASP A 150 -11.94 -15.89 -8.05
C ASP A 150 -10.49 -16.42 -8.07
N LYS A 151 -10.27 -17.61 -8.65
CA LYS A 151 -8.92 -18.20 -8.80
C LYS A 151 -7.91 -17.32 -9.55
N ALA A 152 -8.36 -16.31 -10.30
CA ALA A 152 -7.48 -15.34 -10.95
C ALA A 152 -6.51 -14.66 -9.96
N TRP A 153 -6.90 -14.48 -8.69
CA TRP A 153 -6.08 -13.80 -7.68
C TRP A 153 -4.71 -14.47 -7.45
N LEU A 154 -4.58 -15.78 -7.69
CA LEU A 154 -3.31 -16.51 -7.57
C LEU A 154 -2.28 -16.01 -8.59
N ILE A 155 -2.72 -15.74 -9.82
CA ILE A 155 -1.89 -15.18 -10.89
C ILE A 155 -1.54 -13.74 -10.57
N GLU A 156 -2.52 -12.96 -10.07
CA GLU A 156 -2.30 -11.56 -9.69
C GLU A 156 -1.33 -11.41 -8.53
N THR A 157 -1.42 -12.27 -7.51
CA THR A 157 -0.49 -12.34 -6.38
C THR A 157 0.91 -12.72 -6.84
N THR A 158 1.01 -13.67 -7.77
CA THR A 158 2.29 -14.04 -8.39
C THR A 158 2.91 -12.82 -9.07
N ARG A 159 2.12 -12.08 -9.87
CA ARG A 159 2.57 -10.86 -10.55
C ARG A 159 3.03 -9.82 -9.54
N ALA A 160 2.27 -9.59 -8.48
CA ALA A 160 2.58 -8.61 -7.44
C ALA A 160 3.91 -8.94 -6.75
N TYR A 161 4.10 -10.20 -6.34
CA TYR A 161 5.34 -10.68 -5.74
C TYR A 161 6.54 -10.49 -6.67
N LEU A 162 6.42 -10.95 -7.92
CA LEU A 162 7.49 -10.85 -8.91
C LEU A 162 7.84 -9.40 -9.26
N SER A 163 6.85 -8.52 -9.28
CA SER A 163 7.07 -7.09 -9.53
C SER A 163 7.83 -6.41 -8.39
N ARG A 164 7.63 -6.87 -7.15
CA ARG A 164 8.43 -6.41 -6.00
C ARG A 164 9.83 -7.00 -6.03
N PHE A 165 9.97 -8.29 -6.33
CA PHE A 165 11.24 -9.02 -6.30
C PHE A 165 12.18 -8.65 -7.47
N LYS A 166 11.64 -8.45 -8.68
CA LYS A 166 12.38 -8.03 -9.88
C LYS A 166 11.71 -6.83 -10.54
N PRO A 167 11.84 -5.62 -9.97
CA PRO A 167 11.08 -4.44 -10.40
C PRO A 167 11.48 -3.89 -11.78
N LYS A 168 12.63 -4.31 -12.32
CA LYS A 168 13.09 -3.88 -13.65
C LYS A 168 12.44 -4.63 -14.81
N THR A 169 11.75 -5.73 -14.54
CA THR A 169 11.07 -6.53 -15.56
C THR A 169 9.70 -5.94 -15.85
N ASP A 170 9.34 -5.85 -17.14
CA ASP A 170 7.98 -5.48 -17.56
C ASP A 170 7.02 -6.65 -17.32
N TRP A 171 6.57 -6.78 -16.08
CA TRP A 171 5.65 -7.83 -15.68
C TRP A 171 4.26 -7.69 -16.29
N ALA A 172 3.87 -6.49 -16.73
CA ALA A 172 2.59 -6.32 -17.42
C ALA A 172 2.64 -7.02 -18.78
N ALA A 173 3.71 -6.84 -19.56
CA ALA A 173 3.91 -7.55 -20.82
C ALA A 173 4.04 -9.07 -20.60
N VAL A 174 4.78 -9.51 -19.58
CA VAL A 174 4.95 -10.94 -19.27
C VAL A 174 3.61 -11.59 -18.91
N PHE A 175 2.80 -10.95 -18.07
CA PHE A 175 1.51 -11.51 -17.63
C PHE A 175 0.37 -11.30 -18.63
N ASN A 176 0.57 -10.50 -19.69
CA ASN A 176 -0.45 -10.34 -20.72
C ASN A 176 -0.79 -11.69 -21.38
N GLY A 177 -2.08 -12.03 -21.39
CA GLY A 177 -2.61 -13.29 -21.92
C GLY A 177 -2.26 -14.55 -21.10
N LEU A 178 -1.69 -14.40 -19.91
CA LEU A 178 -1.27 -15.52 -19.07
C LEU A 178 -2.49 -16.23 -18.45
N ARG A 179 -2.50 -17.56 -18.50
CA ARG A 179 -3.57 -18.39 -17.93
C ARG A 179 -3.12 -19.30 -16.80
N ALA A 180 -1.82 -19.54 -16.67
CA ALA A 180 -1.28 -20.41 -15.63
C ALA A 180 0.15 -20.04 -15.24
N VAL A 181 0.46 -20.25 -13.96
CA VAL A 181 1.80 -20.23 -13.40
C VAL A 181 2.14 -21.65 -12.96
N ARG A 182 3.35 -22.13 -13.27
CA ARG A 182 3.80 -23.48 -13.00
C ARG A 182 5.22 -23.49 -12.44
N ARG A 183 5.54 -24.52 -11.67
CA ARG A 183 6.92 -24.82 -11.32
C ARG A 183 7.66 -25.32 -12.57
N SER A 184 8.86 -24.81 -12.79
CA SER A 184 9.80 -25.33 -13.79
C SER A 184 10.62 -26.47 -13.20
N HIS A 185 10.86 -27.50 -14.01
CA HIS A 185 11.81 -28.57 -13.71
C HIS A 185 13.17 -28.37 -14.40
N ARG A 186 13.25 -27.45 -15.37
CA ARG A 186 14.48 -27.18 -16.15
C ARG A 186 15.23 -25.94 -15.69
N LEU A 187 14.53 -24.96 -15.11
CA LEU A 187 15.15 -23.70 -14.67
C LEU A 187 15.76 -23.87 -13.27
N ALA A 188 17.04 -23.57 -13.15
CA ALA A 188 17.69 -23.41 -11.85
C ALA A 188 17.29 -22.09 -11.18
N GLU A 189 17.17 -21.01 -11.96
CA GLU A 189 16.85 -19.67 -11.48
C GLU A 189 15.91 -18.90 -12.43
N GLY A 190 15.26 -17.86 -11.90
CA GLY A 190 14.43 -16.97 -12.69
C GLY A 190 13.09 -17.56 -13.14
N TRP A 191 12.72 -17.26 -14.38
CA TRP A 191 11.41 -17.58 -14.95
C TRP A 191 11.50 -17.65 -16.48
N GLU A 192 10.52 -18.31 -17.10
CA GLU A 192 10.37 -18.41 -18.55
C GLU A 192 8.89 -18.41 -18.93
N LYS A 193 8.51 -17.64 -19.95
CA LYS A 193 7.14 -17.63 -20.49
C LYS A 193 7.09 -18.50 -21.74
N GLU A 194 6.16 -19.45 -21.76
CA GLU A 194 5.90 -20.32 -22.91
C GLU A 194 4.39 -20.27 -23.25
N GLY A 195 4.05 -19.55 -24.31
CA GLY A 195 2.67 -19.27 -24.70
C GLY A 195 1.88 -18.60 -23.56
N VAL A 196 0.83 -19.28 -23.09
CA VAL A 196 -0.07 -18.81 -22.01
C VAL A 196 0.37 -19.25 -20.60
N ARG A 197 1.59 -19.81 -20.46
CA ARG A 197 2.11 -20.35 -19.19
C ARG A 197 3.40 -19.64 -18.78
N LEU A 198 3.54 -19.42 -17.47
CA LEU A 198 4.74 -18.87 -16.85
C LEU A 198 5.36 -19.96 -15.99
N PHE A 199 6.57 -20.36 -16.32
CA PHE A 199 7.36 -21.33 -15.57
C PHE A 199 8.32 -20.59 -14.64
N LEU A 200 8.22 -20.84 -13.34
CA LEU A 200 9.09 -20.26 -12.32
C LEU A 200 10.11 -21.29 -11.85
N ALA A 201 11.36 -20.87 -11.66
CA ALA A 201 12.36 -21.73 -11.03
C ALA A 201 11.90 -22.18 -9.62
N PRO A 202 12.32 -23.36 -9.13
CA PRO A 202 11.81 -23.95 -7.90
C PRO A 202 11.81 -23.02 -6.68
N VAL A 203 12.87 -22.22 -6.51
CA VAL A 203 12.99 -21.26 -5.40
C VAL A 203 11.92 -20.17 -5.49
N VAL A 204 11.81 -19.54 -6.66
CA VAL A 204 10.83 -18.45 -6.90
C VAL A 204 9.40 -18.98 -6.78
N TYR A 205 9.13 -20.18 -7.30
CA TYR A 205 7.82 -20.81 -7.17
C TYR A 205 7.46 -21.07 -5.70
N SER A 206 8.42 -21.56 -4.91
CA SER A 206 8.23 -21.82 -3.48
C SER A 206 7.91 -20.54 -2.70
N GLU A 207 8.61 -19.44 -2.98
CA GLU A 207 8.34 -18.12 -2.40
C GLU A 207 6.93 -17.61 -2.75
N VAL A 208 6.50 -17.78 -4.01
CA VAL A 208 5.13 -17.45 -4.45
C VAL A 208 4.08 -18.23 -3.66
N LEU A 209 4.30 -19.53 -3.40
CA LEU A 209 3.37 -20.33 -2.60
C LEU A 209 3.26 -19.80 -1.16
N VAL A 210 4.37 -19.39 -0.56
CA VAL A 210 4.36 -18.80 0.79
C VAL A 210 3.57 -17.48 0.79
N VAL A 211 3.79 -16.61 -0.18
CA VAL A 211 3.04 -15.35 -0.30
C VAL A 211 1.54 -15.60 -0.48
N GLN A 212 1.14 -16.50 -1.39
CA GLN A 212 -0.27 -16.86 -1.59
C GLN A 212 -0.90 -17.45 -0.33
N TYR A 213 -0.16 -18.30 0.37
CA TYR A 213 -0.60 -18.85 1.65
C TYR A 213 -0.85 -17.73 2.67
N LEU A 214 0.09 -16.79 2.82
CA LEU A 214 -0.03 -15.68 3.78
C LEU A 214 -1.20 -14.75 3.44
N VAL A 215 -1.38 -14.38 2.18
CA VAL A 215 -2.49 -13.51 1.73
C VAL A 215 -3.85 -14.12 2.02
N SER A 216 -4.00 -15.44 1.85
CA SER A 216 -5.30 -16.11 1.96
C SER A 216 -5.61 -16.67 3.35
N ARG A 217 -4.62 -16.82 4.23
CA ARG A 217 -4.78 -17.47 5.54
C ARG A 217 -5.77 -16.77 6.48
N SER A 218 -5.86 -15.44 6.44
CA SER A 218 -6.81 -14.67 7.26
C SER A 218 -8.25 -14.76 6.74
N HIS A 219 -8.43 -15.09 5.47
CA HIS A 219 -9.73 -15.13 4.81
C HIS A 219 -10.38 -16.51 4.80
N VAL A 220 -9.61 -17.59 4.93
CA VAL A 220 -10.13 -18.96 4.85
C VAL A 220 -9.39 -19.87 5.84
N HIS A 221 -10.09 -20.85 6.43
CA HIS A 221 -9.40 -21.93 7.15
C HIS A 221 -8.44 -22.61 6.16
N ASP A 222 -7.13 -22.47 6.42
CA ASP A 222 -6.00 -22.83 5.56
C ASP A 222 -5.73 -21.92 4.35
N GLY A 223 -4.47 -21.90 3.89
CA GLY A 223 -4.03 -21.02 2.80
C GLY A 223 -4.29 -21.65 1.43
N ARG A 224 -4.93 -20.91 0.54
CA ARG A 224 -5.15 -21.30 -0.86
C ARG A 224 -3.95 -20.85 -1.70
N THR A 225 -3.40 -21.77 -2.48
CA THR A 225 -2.19 -21.56 -3.31
C THR A 225 -2.36 -22.16 -4.70
N LEU A 226 -1.36 -22.00 -5.58
CA LEU A 226 -1.30 -22.68 -6.88
C LEU A 226 -1.27 -24.22 -6.78
N GLU A 227 -0.91 -24.76 -5.62
CA GLU A 227 -0.89 -26.21 -5.33
C GLU A 227 -2.16 -26.69 -4.62
N GLY A 228 -3.20 -25.85 -4.58
CA GLY A 228 -4.44 -26.12 -3.86
C GLY A 228 -4.46 -25.49 -2.48
N ARG A 229 -5.39 -25.97 -1.66
CA ARG A 229 -5.51 -25.54 -0.25
C ARG A 229 -4.51 -26.33 0.57
N LEU A 230 -3.68 -25.62 1.32
CA LEU A 230 -2.62 -26.20 2.15
C LEU A 230 -2.78 -25.71 3.57
N THR A 231 -2.75 -26.63 4.53
CA THR A 231 -2.44 -26.31 5.92
C THR A 231 -1.00 -25.81 6.04
N LEU A 232 -0.64 -25.20 7.19
CA LEU A 232 0.75 -24.79 7.43
C LEU A 232 1.72 -26.00 7.35
N GLN A 233 1.30 -27.12 7.92
CA GLN A 233 2.10 -28.35 7.94
C GLN A 233 2.34 -28.88 6.52
N GLU A 234 1.33 -28.85 5.66
CA GLU A 234 1.45 -29.28 4.25
C GLU A 234 2.33 -28.34 3.43
N LEU A 235 2.20 -27.03 3.62
CA LEU A 235 3.07 -26.05 3.00
C LEU A 235 4.54 -26.35 3.35
N ILE A 236 4.85 -26.47 4.64
CA ILE A 236 6.22 -26.70 5.10
C ILE A 236 6.77 -28.04 4.62
N ARG A 237 5.95 -29.10 4.67
CA ARG A 237 6.32 -30.41 4.12
C ARG A 237 6.70 -30.30 2.65
N ARG A 238 5.93 -29.55 1.86
CA ARG A 238 6.20 -29.33 0.43
C ARG A 238 7.46 -28.51 0.18
N LEU A 239 7.69 -27.44 0.96
CA LEU A 239 8.91 -26.63 0.89
C LEU A 239 10.16 -27.42 1.28
N ARG A 240 10.03 -28.39 2.19
CA ARG A 240 11.11 -29.30 2.55
C ARG A 240 11.41 -30.27 1.40
N TYR A 241 10.39 -30.92 0.85
CA TYR A 241 10.57 -31.86 -0.27
C TYR A 241 11.09 -31.21 -1.55
N SER A 242 10.84 -29.90 -1.75
CA SER A 242 11.40 -29.19 -2.90
C SER A 242 12.88 -28.81 -2.73
N GLY A 243 13.47 -29.04 -1.54
CA GLY A 243 14.82 -28.59 -1.18
C GLY A 243 14.89 -27.09 -0.88
N TYR A 244 13.76 -26.38 -0.87
CA TYR A 244 13.74 -24.92 -0.69
C TYR A 244 14.18 -24.50 0.71
N LEU A 245 13.71 -25.19 1.75
CA LEU A 245 14.11 -24.86 3.13
C LEU A 245 15.62 -25.03 3.33
N GLU A 246 16.19 -26.13 2.83
CA GLU A 246 17.64 -26.38 2.86
C GLU A 246 18.41 -25.30 2.11
N ALA A 247 17.97 -24.94 0.90
CA ALA A 247 18.59 -23.87 0.10
C ALA A 247 18.56 -22.49 0.78
N LYS A 248 17.64 -22.27 1.72
CA LYS A 248 17.53 -21.05 2.54
C LYS A 248 18.17 -21.20 3.93
N GLY A 249 18.80 -22.32 4.23
CA GLY A 249 19.44 -22.59 5.53
C GLY A 249 18.45 -22.83 6.67
N ILE A 250 17.18 -23.12 6.37
CA ILE A 250 16.12 -23.36 7.35
C ILE A 250 16.07 -24.87 7.62
N THR A 251 16.78 -25.33 8.66
CA THR A 251 17.02 -26.77 8.90
C THR A 251 16.31 -27.31 10.13
N GLN A 252 15.99 -26.48 11.12
CA GLN A 252 15.39 -26.89 12.38
C GLN A 252 14.25 -25.97 12.83
N GLY A 253 13.35 -26.55 13.62
CA GLY A 253 12.24 -25.86 14.26
C GLY A 253 10.89 -26.51 13.98
N ASP A 254 9.91 -26.15 14.80
CA ASP A 254 8.53 -26.50 14.54
C ASP A 254 7.96 -25.72 13.34
N GLN A 255 6.71 -26.00 12.98
CA GLN A 255 6.09 -25.38 11.82
C GLN A 255 5.92 -23.85 11.94
N PHE A 256 5.77 -23.32 13.14
CA PHE A 256 5.63 -21.89 13.37
C PHE A 256 6.99 -21.21 13.33
N GLU A 257 8.02 -21.81 13.92
CA GLU A 257 9.40 -21.31 13.85
C GLU A 257 9.92 -21.28 12.40
N ILE A 258 9.60 -22.31 11.61
CA ILE A 258 9.94 -22.33 10.18
C ILE A 258 9.22 -21.20 9.45
N LEU A 259 7.93 -20.96 9.73
CA LEU A 259 7.18 -19.86 9.11
C LEU A 259 7.79 -18.50 9.45
N GLU A 260 8.20 -18.30 10.69
CA GLU A 260 8.87 -17.08 11.14
C GLU A 260 10.20 -16.84 10.40
N GLN A 261 11.03 -17.89 10.25
CA GLN A 261 12.26 -17.81 9.46
C GLN A 261 11.99 -17.51 7.98
N LEU A 262 10.91 -18.07 7.41
CA LEU A 262 10.49 -17.78 6.04
C LEU A 262 10.06 -16.33 5.86
N ILE A 263 9.30 -15.77 6.81
CA ILE A 263 8.89 -14.36 6.81
C ILE A 263 10.12 -13.46 6.90
N GLU A 264 11.09 -13.78 7.75
CA GLU A 264 12.34 -13.03 7.87
C GLU A 264 13.11 -13.02 6.54
N GLN A 265 13.21 -14.16 5.85
CA GLN A 265 13.85 -14.24 4.53
C GLN A 265 13.11 -13.44 3.45
N LEU A 266 11.78 -13.55 3.39
CA LEU A 266 10.94 -12.87 2.39
C LEU A 266 10.86 -11.35 2.60
N SER A 267 10.88 -10.91 3.85
CA SER A 267 10.95 -9.48 4.19
C SER A 267 12.36 -8.91 4.04
N GLU A 268 13.36 -9.71 3.68
CA GLU A 268 14.78 -9.35 3.67
C GLU A 268 15.31 -8.85 5.04
N GLY A 269 14.76 -9.43 6.10
CA GLY A 269 15.14 -9.27 7.51
C GLY A 269 14.63 -8.01 8.22
N SER A 270 14.99 -7.87 9.50
CA SER A 270 14.69 -6.72 10.38
C SER A 270 15.36 -5.38 10.03
N GLY A 271 15.76 -5.18 8.77
CA GLY A 271 16.39 -3.94 8.32
C GLY A 271 15.49 -2.72 8.53
N LYS A 272 16.08 -1.61 8.99
CA LYS A 272 15.35 -0.34 9.09
C LYS A 272 15.11 0.24 7.70
N ILE A 273 13.90 0.73 7.46
CA ILE A 273 13.50 1.39 6.22
C ILE A 273 12.88 2.75 6.55
N THR A 274 13.07 3.72 5.67
CA THR A 274 12.41 5.03 5.77
C THR A 274 11.27 5.09 4.76
N LEU A 275 10.08 5.40 5.24
CA LEU A 275 8.89 5.68 4.43
C LEU A 275 8.80 7.16 4.17
N TYR A 276 8.50 7.53 2.93
CA TYR A 276 8.30 8.91 2.52
C TYR A 276 6.85 9.11 2.14
N HIS A 277 6.17 10.01 2.82
CA HIS A 277 4.78 10.35 2.59
C HIS A 277 4.71 11.71 1.90
N ILE A 278 4.14 11.73 0.70
CA ILE A 278 3.86 12.97 -0.05
C ILE A 278 2.36 13.22 0.09
N VAL A 279 2.01 14.28 0.82
CA VAL A 279 0.62 14.69 1.04
C VAL A 279 0.27 15.81 0.07
N ASP A 280 -0.74 15.58 -0.77
CA ASP A 280 -1.31 16.59 -1.64
C ASP A 280 -2.37 17.40 -0.87
N ARG A 281 -2.08 18.69 -0.67
CA ARG A 281 -2.92 19.61 0.09
C ARG A 281 -3.76 20.51 -0.81
N ARG A 282 -3.75 20.33 -2.13
CA ARG A 282 -4.36 21.30 -3.05
C ARG A 282 -5.87 21.40 -2.89
N ASP A 283 -6.57 20.27 -2.82
CA ASP A 283 -8.01 20.24 -2.56
C ASP A 283 -8.33 20.87 -1.20
N PHE A 284 -7.57 20.51 -0.16
CA PHE A 284 -7.68 21.14 1.16
C PHE A 284 -7.52 22.66 1.11
N LEU A 285 -6.46 23.18 0.51
CA LEU A 285 -6.18 24.62 0.43
C LEU A 285 -7.27 25.37 -0.36
N GLU A 286 -7.74 24.77 -1.46
CA GLU A 286 -8.84 25.34 -2.27
C GLU A 286 -10.15 25.38 -1.47
N LYS A 287 -10.51 24.28 -0.81
CA LYS A 287 -11.72 24.14 -0.01
C LYS A 287 -11.73 25.08 1.19
N VAL A 288 -10.60 25.21 1.90
CA VAL A 288 -10.44 26.15 3.02
C VAL A 288 -10.69 27.59 2.57
N LYS A 289 -10.17 27.98 1.40
CA LYS A 289 -10.44 29.29 0.80
C LYS A 289 -11.91 29.48 0.46
N SER A 290 -12.55 28.48 -0.18
CA SER A 290 -13.97 28.51 -0.56
C SER A 290 -14.89 28.63 0.66
N VAL A 291 -14.58 27.87 1.72
CA VAL A 291 -15.33 27.90 2.98
C VAL A 291 -15.17 29.25 3.70
N TYR A 292 -13.95 29.77 3.80
CA TYR A 292 -13.71 31.07 4.42
C TYR A 292 -14.49 32.19 3.71
N ALA A 293 -14.53 32.18 2.37
CA ALA A 293 -15.29 33.18 1.61
C ALA A 293 -16.78 33.24 1.98
N ARG A 294 -17.34 32.16 2.54
CA ARG A 294 -18.72 32.13 3.05
C ARG A 294 -18.88 32.60 4.49
N TYR A 295 -17.83 32.50 5.30
CA TYR A 295 -17.81 33.07 6.65
C TYR A 295 -17.57 34.59 6.65
N ALA A 296 -16.92 35.09 5.59
CA ALA A 296 -16.61 36.51 5.42
C ALA A 296 -17.67 37.28 4.60
N ALA A 297 -18.68 36.59 4.06
CA ALA A 297 -19.85 37.15 3.40
C ALA A 297 -20.97 37.38 4.42
#